data_AF-A0A933FCU3-F1
#
_entry.id   AF-A0A933FCU3-F1
#
_cell.length_a   1.000
_cell.length_b   1.000
_cell.length_c   1.000
_cell.angle_alpha   90.00
_cell.angle_beta   90.00
_cell.angle_gamma   90.00
#
_symmetry.space_group_name_H-M   'P 1'
#
loop_
_entity.id
_entity.type
_entity.pdbx_description
1 polymer ?
#
loop_
_entity_poly.entity_id
_entity_poly.type
_entity_poly.pdbx_seq_one_letter_code
_entity_poly.pdbx_strand_id
1 'polypeptide(L)'
;MIIDLFIIFPVIALCVLGFRDGIVKKGIGVVVTIIALIVAQLMVNDVAEFYVNEFDSDRTDAVILGFYTVFFGLVFLQSLIYRLSGTEYRIGGIADRIIGSILGLFQGLVIMSVIFMMLNLTGFPSRSYRNDSRLYKPVVNIAPQILDFTLEVVPEKTGEIKGQAKERLDEFTKPDKPAPKQKETPSQPQKR
;
A
#
# COMPACT_ATOMS: atom_id res chain seq x y z
N MET A 1 6.13 -15.68 -9.55
CA MET A 1 4.82 -15.88 -10.23
C MET A 1 3.57 -15.72 -9.35
N ILE A 2 3.45 -16.34 -8.16
CA ILE A 2 2.19 -16.26 -7.37
C ILE A 2 1.82 -14.83 -6.95
N ILE A 3 2.82 -14.02 -6.59
CA ILE A 3 2.65 -12.60 -6.24
C ILE A 3 2.14 -11.79 -7.43
N ASP A 4 2.62 -12.10 -8.65
CA ASP A 4 2.22 -11.36 -9.84
C ASP A 4 0.72 -11.55 -10.10
N LEU A 5 0.17 -12.75 -9.88
CA LEU A 5 -1.27 -12.99 -9.99
C LEU A 5 -2.07 -12.23 -8.94
N PHE A 6 -1.56 -12.17 -7.71
CA PHE A 6 -2.17 -11.42 -6.61
C PHE A 6 -2.18 -9.91 -6.87
N ILE A 7 -1.22 -9.39 -7.64
CA ILE A 7 -1.20 -7.99 -8.12
C ILE A 7 -2.17 -7.80 -9.27
N ILE A 8 -2.06 -8.64 -10.29
CA ILE A 8 -2.75 -8.46 -11.56
C ILE A 8 -4.27 -8.54 -11.37
N PHE A 9 -4.76 -9.46 -10.54
CA PHE A 9 -6.19 -9.67 -10.35
C PHE A 9 -6.94 -8.41 -9.86
N PRO A 10 -6.59 -7.79 -8.72
CA PRO A 10 -7.26 -6.58 -8.25
C PRO A 10 -7.00 -5.37 -9.16
N VAL A 11 -5.83 -5.26 -9.78
CA VAL A 11 -5.52 -4.17 -10.73
C VAL A 11 -6.42 -4.26 -11.95
N ILE A 12 -6.57 -5.44 -12.56
CA ILE A 12 -7.49 -5.65 -13.69
C ILE A 12 -8.93 -5.37 -13.27
N ALA A 13 -9.36 -5.83 -12.10
CA ALA A 13 -10.70 -5.53 -11.60
C ALA A 13 -10.94 -4.02 -11.53
N LEU A 14 -9.98 -3.25 -11.00
CA LEU A 14 -10.05 -1.79 -10.91
C LEU A 14 -9.97 -1.09 -12.27
N CYS A 15 -9.23 -1.63 -13.24
CA CYS A 15 -9.30 -1.18 -14.64
C CYS A 15 -10.70 -1.34 -15.22
N VAL A 16 -11.31 -2.53 -15.07
CA VAL A 16 -12.65 -2.81 -15.59
C VAL A 16 -13.69 -1.91 -14.92
N LEU A 17 -13.58 -1.70 -13.61
CA LEU A 17 -14.39 -0.72 -12.87
C LEU A 17 -14.18 0.69 -13.43
N GLY A 18 -12.93 1.11 -13.67
CA GLY A 18 -12.60 2.39 -14.27
C GLY A 18 -13.19 2.59 -15.67
N PHE A 19 -13.18 1.53 -16.50
CA PHE A 19 -13.81 1.55 -17.82
C PHE A 19 -15.33 1.73 -17.74
N ARG A 20 -15.97 1.17 -16.72
CA ARG A 20 -17.41 1.33 -16.47
C ARG A 20 -17.76 2.68 -15.88
N ASP A 21 -16.87 3.23 -15.08
CA ASP A 21 -17.08 4.45 -14.31
C ASP A 21 -16.76 5.74 -15.11
N GLY A 22 -15.88 5.67 -16.11
CA GLY A 22 -15.42 6.84 -16.88
C GLY A 22 -14.40 7.70 -16.12
N ILE A 23 -13.97 8.82 -16.71
CA ILE A 23 -12.90 9.67 -16.14
C ILE A 23 -13.32 10.33 -14.85
N VAL A 24 -14.50 10.96 -14.84
CA VAL A 24 -14.91 11.83 -13.73
C VAL A 24 -15.05 11.04 -12.45
N LYS A 25 -15.87 9.97 -12.50
CA LYS A 25 -16.11 9.12 -11.33
C LYS A 25 -14.82 8.44 -10.87
N LYS A 26 -14.03 7.90 -11.81
CA LYS A 26 -12.79 7.20 -11.43
C LYS A 26 -11.69 8.15 -10.95
N GLY A 27 -11.64 9.36 -11.48
CA GLY A 27 -10.71 10.42 -11.07
C GLY A 27 -10.93 10.84 -9.63
N ILE A 28 -12.18 11.05 -9.22
CA ILE A 28 -12.53 11.27 -7.81
C ILE A 28 -12.06 10.06 -6.97
N GLY A 29 -12.29 8.84 -7.47
CA GLY A 29 -11.76 7.58 -6.95
C GLY A 29 -10.27 7.63 -6.58
N VAL A 30 -9.45 7.97 -7.57
CA VAL A 30 -8.01 8.11 -7.43
C VAL A 30 -7.63 9.19 -6.41
N VAL A 31 -8.24 10.37 -6.51
CA VAL A 31 -7.92 11.50 -5.62
C VAL A 31 -8.18 11.14 -4.16
N VAL A 32 -9.34 10.54 -3.84
CA VAL A 32 -9.60 10.12 -2.45
C VAL A 32 -8.71 8.98 -2.03
N THR A 33 -8.30 8.08 -2.94
CA THR A 33 -7.32 7.03 -2.59
C THR A 33 -6.00 7.64 -2.15
N ILE A 34 -5.52 8.70 -2.83
CA ILE A 34 -4.31 9.43 -2.43
C ILE A 34 -4.53 10.15 -1.10
N ILE A 35 -5.65 10.85 -0.93
CA ILE A 35 -5.98 11.52 0.34
C ILE A 35 -6.07 10.51 1.49
N ALA A 36 -6.69 9.35 1.26
CA ALA A 36 -6.81 8.28 2.24
C ALA A 36 -5.44 7.74 2.66
N LEU A 37 -4.50 7.60 1.73
CA LEU A 37 -3.12 7.20 2.03
C LEU A 37 -2.46 8.20 2.98
N ILE A 38 -2.62 9.50 2.72
CA ILE A 38 -2.05 10.57 3.56
C ILE A 38 -2.71 10.58 4.94
N VAL A 39 -4.03 10.55 5.00
CA VAL A 39 -4.79 10.57 6.26
C VAL A 39 -4.50 9.33 7.10
N ALA A 40 -4.40 8.15 6.48
CA ALA A 40 -4.02 6.91 7.16
C ALA A 40 -2.63 7.03 7.78
N GLN A 41 -1.66 7.61 7.06
CA GLN A 41 -0.32 7.84 7.59
C GLN A 41 -0.30 8.81 8.77
N LEU A 42 -1.16 9.84 8.76
CA LEU A 42 -1.24 10.81 9.85
C LEU A 42 -1.92 10.24 11.09
N MET A 43 -2.96 9.43 10.93
CA MET A 43 -3.78 8.90 12.03
C MET A 43 -3.30 7.52 12.52
N VAL A 44 -2.27 6.92 11.91
CA VAL A 44 -1.85 5.55 12.23
C VAL A 44 -1.50 5.37 13.71
N ASN A 45 -0.84 6.35 14.32
CA ASN A 45 -0.41 6.24 15.72
C ASN A 45 -1.60 6.27 16.68
N ASP A 46 -2.54 7.18 16.46
CA ASP A 46 -3.74 7.35 17.28
C ASP A 46 -4.63 6.10 17.19
N VAL A 47 -4.83 5.58 15.97
CA VAL A 47 -5.66 4.39 15.75
C VAL A 47 -4.96 3.12 16.24
N ALA A 48 -3.65 3.00 16.08
CA ALA A 48 -2.90 1.87 16.60
C ALA A 48 -2.93 1.84 18.14
N GLU A 49 -2.87 2.98 18.81
CA GLU A 49 -2.99 3.05 20.27
C GLU A 49 -4.37 2.57 20.75
N PHE A 50 -5.44 2.95 20.05
CA PHE A 50 -6.78 2.40 20.31
C PHE A 50 -6.79 0.86 20.19
N TYR A 51 -6.18 0.29 19.15
CA TYR A 51 -6.10 -1.17 18.98
C TYR A 51 -5.29 -1.86 20.07
N VAL A 52 -4.17 -1.28 20.50
CA VAL A 52 -3.36 -1.83 21.61
C VAL A 52 -4.17 -1.82 22.92
N ASN A 53 -4.82 -0.70 23.24
CA ASN A 53 -5.51 -0.52 24.51
C ASN A 53 -6.79 -1.35 24.63
N GLU A 54 -7.57 -1.46 23.56
CA GLU A 54 -8.87 -2.16 23.59
C GLU A 54 -8.77 -3.66 23.25
N PHE A 55 -7.78 -4.06 22.44
CA PHE A 55 -7.67 -5.43 21.92
C PHE A 55 -6.37 -6.15 22.31
N ASP A 56 -5.54 -5.57 23.17
CA ASP A 56 -4.26 -6.15 23.66
C ASP A 56 -3.38 -6.70 22.52
N SER A 57 -3.42 -6.01 21.38
CA SER A 57 -2.72 -6.44 20.16
C SER A 57 -1.25 -6.04 20.20
N ASP A 58 -0.37 -6.84 19.59
CA ASP A 58 1.02 -6.44 19.40
C ASP A 58 1.10 -5.09 18.67
N ARG A 59 2.09 -4.26 19.02
CA ARG A 59 2.21 -2.92 18.47
C ARG A 59 2.37 -2.93 16.95
N THR A 60 3.05 -3.95 16.40
CA THR A 60 3.24 -4.09 14.95
C THR A 60 1.92 -4.34 14.24
N ASP A 61 1.14 -5.29 14.77
CA ASP A 61 -0.16 -5.66 14.22
C ASP A 61 -1.17 -4.52 14.36
N ALA A 62 -1.17 -3.83 15.49
CA ALA A 62 -2.02 -2.66 15.74
C ALA A 62 -1.75 -1.51 14.75
N VAL A 63 -0.49 -1.28 14.38
CA VAL A 63 -0.11 -0.28 13.36
C VAL A 63 -0.64 -0.66 11.98
N ILE A 64 -0.49 -1.93 11.59
CA ILE A 64 -0.97 -2.43 10.29
C ILE A 64 -2.50 -2.35 10.21
N LEU A 65 -3.18 -2.84 11.25
CA LEU A 65 -4.62 -2.80 11.35
C LEU A 65 -5.13 -1.36 11.38
N GLY A 66 -4.52 -0.48 12.17
CA GLY A 66 -4.89 0.92 12.25
C GLY A 66 -4.76 1.63 10.90
N PHE A 67 -3.65 1.42 10.21
CA PHE A 67 -3.44 1.97 8.88
C PHE A 67 -4.50 1.47 7.89
N TYR A 68 -4.75 0.16 7.82
CA TYR A 68 -5.74 -0.41 6.91
C TYR A 68 -7.17 0.01 7.23
N THR A 69 -7.53 0.12 8.51
CA THR A 69 -8.85 0.57 8.92
C THR A 69 -9.11 1.99 8.42
N VAL A 70 -8.16 2.92 8.57
CA VAL A 70 -8.34 4.29 8.06
C VAL A 70 -8.32 4.32 6.52
N PHE A 71 -7.35 3.67 5.90
CA PHE A 71 -7.18 3.69 4.45
C PHE A 71 -8.39 3.09 3.72
N PHE A 72 -8.74 1.83 4.03
CA PHE A 72 -9.87 1.17 3.41
C PHE A 72 -11.20 1.77 3.89
N GLY A 73 -11.27 2.26 5.12
CA GLY A 73 -12.43 3.00 5.63
C GLY A 73 -12.77 4.20 4.74
N LEU A 74 -11.79 5.03 4.39
CA LEU A 74 -11.98 6.20 3.53
C LEU A 74 -12.29 5.84 2.08
N VAL A 75 -11.58 4.86 1.50
CA VAL A 75 -11.84 4.38 0.13
C VAL A 75 -13.24 3.76 0.03
N PHE A 76 -13.66 3.01 1.05
CA PHE A 76 -14.99 2.43 1.11
C PHE A 76 -16.07 3.50 1.33
N LEU A 77 -15.83 4.46 2.22
CA LEU A 77 -16.74 5.56 2.49
C LEU A 77 -16.99 6.40 1.24
N GLN A 78 -15.95 6.65 0.43
CA GLN A 78 -16.12 7.26 -0.89
C GLN A 78 -17.08 6.46 -1.76
N SER A 79 -16.88 5.15 -1.89
CA SER A 79 -17.73 4.30 -2.72
C SER A 79 -19.18 4.34 -2.24
N LEU A 80 -19.39 4.43 -0.92
CA LEU A 80 -20.71 4.55 -0.32
C LEU A 80 -21.36 5.89 -0.64
N ILE A 81 -20.63 7.00 -0.47
CA ILE A 81 -21.10 8.35 -0.81
C ILE A 81 -21.52 8.37 -2.29
N TYR A 82 -20.67 7.87 -3.19
CA TYR A 82 -21.00 7.85 -4.62
C TYR A 82 -22.30 7.09 -4.92
N ARG A 83 -22.49 5.92 -4.29
CA ARG A 83 -23.69 5.10 -4.47
C ARG A 83 -24.95 5.83 -3.99
N LEU A 84 -24.83 6.62 -2.93
CA LEU A 84 -25.93 7.40 -2.36
C LEU A 84 -26.21 8.70 -3.13
N SER A 85 -25.20 9.31 -3.75
CA SER A 85 -25.34 10.58 -4.46
C SER A 85 -26.22 10.51 -5.71
N GLY A 86 -26.58 9.30 -6.19
CA GLY A 86 -27.46 9.12 -7.36
C GLY A 86 -26.97 9.84 -8.63
N THR A 87 -25.69 10.23 -8.67
CA THR A 87 -25.16 11.08 -9.74
C THR A 87 -25.02 10.24 -11.01
N GLU A 88 -25.95 10.46 -11.94
CA GLU A 88 -25.87 9.91 -13.29
C GLU A 88 -24.94 10.78 -14.14
N TYR A 89 -23.65 10.46 -14.08
CA TYR A 89 -22.69 11.01 -15.02
C TYR A 89 -22.88 10.33 -16.38
N ARG A 90 -23.15 11.11 -17.43
CA ARG A 90 -23.17 10.62 -18.83
C ARG A 90 -21.73 10.47 -19.32
N ILE A 91 -21.30 9.21 -19.42
CA ILE A 91 -19.98 8.82 -19.92
C ILE A 91 -19.75 9.37 -21.34
N GLY A 92 -18.64 10.08 -21.53
CA GLY A 92 -18.30 10.85 -22.75
C GLY A 92 -17.93 10.03 -23.99
N GLY A 93 -18.25 8.72 -24.03
CA GLY A 93 -17.88 7.79 -25.10
C GLY A 93 -16.70 6.88 -24.75
N ILE A 94 -16.10 6.23 -25.75
CA ILE A 94 -15.04 5.22 -25.54
C ILE A 94 -13.76 5.85 -24.95
N ALA A 95 -13.40 7.07 -25.35
CA ALA A 95 -12.21 7.76 -24.83
C ALA A 95 -12.31 8.00 -23.30
N ASP A 96 -13.49 8.40 -22.82
CA ASP A 96 -13.77 8.58 -21.40
C ASP A 96 -13.62 7.26 -20.62
N ARG A 97 -14.06 6.15 -21.21
CA ARG A 97 -13.89 4.82 -20.60
C ARG A 97 -12.43 4.36 -20.58
N ILE A 98 -11.66 4.62 -21.65
CA ILE A 98 -10.24 4.24 -21.72
C ILE A 98 -9.44 5.00 -20.65
N ILE A 99 -9.63 6.32 -20.54
CA ILE A 99 -8.94 7.11 -19.52
C ILE A 99 -9.40 6.70 -18.12
N GLY A 100 -10.70 6.40 -17.94
CA GLY A 100 -11.20 5.79 -16.71
C GLY A 100 -10.49 4.47 -16.37
N SER A 101 -10.24 3.60 -17.35
CA SER A 101 -9.48 2.36 -17.15
C SER A 101 -8.02 2.61 -16.74
N ILE A 102 -7.36 3.63 -17.31
CA ILE A 102 -6.00 4.03 -16.93
C ILE A 102 -5.97 4.55 -15.49
N LEU A 103 -6.95 5.37 -15.11
CA LEU A 103 -7.11 5.82 -13.72
C LEU A 103 -7.36 4.64 -12.78
N GLY A 104 -8.15 3.65 -13.20
CA GLY A 104 -8.35 2.40 -12.47
C GLY A 104 -7.09 1.57 -12.31
N LEU A 105 -6.25 1.52 -13.34
CA LEU A 105 -4.94 0.88 -13.28
C LEU A 105 -4.09 1.54 -12.20
N PHE A 106 -3.95 2.87 -12.27
CA PHE A 106 -3.17 3.64 -11.31
C PHE A 106 -3.70 3.45 -9.89
N GLN A 107 -5.01 3.57 -9.67
CA GLN A 107 -5.63 3.35 -8.36
C GLN A 107 -5.32 1.95 -7.82
N GLY A 108 -5.40 0.92 -8.67
CA GLY A 108 -5.08 -0.45 -8.28
C GLY A 108 -3.62 -0.64 -7.91
N LEU A 109 -2.70 -0.02 -8.66
CA LEU A 109 -1.28 -0.04 -8.31
C LEU A 109 -1.02 0.64 -6.96
N VAL A 110 -1.66 1.78 -6.67
CA VAL A 110 -1.54 2.46 -5.37
C VAL A 110 -2.07 1.58 -4.25
N ILE A 111 -3.26 0.99 -4.40
CA ILE A 111 -3.84 0.10 -3.37
C ILE A 111 -2.94 -1.12 -3.14
N MET A 112 -2.44 -1.76 -4.20
CA MET A 112 -1.52 -2.89 -4.06
C MET A 112 -0.19 -2.48 -3.41
N SER A 113 0.30 -1.29 -3.73
CA SER A 113 1.49 -0.72 -3.10
C SER A 113 1.31 -0.56 -1.60
N VAL A 114 0.18 0.02 -1.17
CA VAL A 114 -0.19 0.18 0.24
C VAL A 114 -0.27 -1.17 0.94
N ILE A 115 -0.89 -2.17 0.30
CA ILE A 115 -0.99 -3.51 0.86
C ILE A 115 0.42 -4.07 1.11
N PHE A 116 1.29 -4.09 0.10
CA PHE A 116 2.64 -4.63 0.26
C PHE A 116 3.53 -3.83 1.18
N MET A 117 3.39 -2.50 1.21
CA MET A 117 4.13 -1.62 2.11
C MET A 117 3.89 -2.03 3.56
N MET A 118 2.63 -2.25 3.94
CA MET A 118 2.29 -2.68 5.30
C MET A 118 2.61 -4.16 5.56
N LEU A 119 2.38 -5.05 4.58
CA LEU A 119 2.77 -6.47 4.70
C LEU A 119 4.28 -6.62 4.91
N ASN A 120 5.10 -5.76 4.31
CA ASN A 120 6.54 -5.83 4.46
C ASN A 120 7.01 -5.67 5.91
N LEU A 121 6.23 -4.96 6.76
CA LEU A 121 6.50 -4.82 8.20
C LEU A 121 6.49 -6.17 8.93
N THR A 122 5.72 -7.16 8.46
CA THR A 122 5.66 -8.50 9.06
C THR A 122 6.65 -9.48 8.46
N GLY A 123 7.51 -9.03 7.54
CA GLY A 123 8.42 -9.90 6.78
C GLY A 123 7.74 -10.72 5.68
N PHE A 124 6.43 -10.58 5.49
CA PHE A 124 5.68 -11.23 4.40
C PHE A 124 5.56 -10.29 3.19
N PRO A 125 5.65 -10.78 1.93
CA PRO A 125 5.93 -12.16 1.50
C PRO A 125 7.40 -12.54 1.65
N SER A 126 7.72 -13.84 1.74
CA SER A 126 9.09 -14.31 1.94
C SER A 126 10.02 -13.90 0.78
N ARG A 127 11.34 -13.79 1.04
CA ARG A 127 12.34 -13.38 0.04
C ARG A 127 12.28 -14.19 -1.26
N SER A 128 11.99 -15.49 -1.16
CA SER A 128 11.85 -16.36 -2.33
C SER A 128 10.73 -15.87 -3.25
N TYR A 129 9.56 -15.54 -2.68
CA TYR A 129 8.44 -15.01 -3.45
C TYR A 129 8.70 -13.60 -3.98
N ARG A 130 9.40 -12.73 -3.24
CA ARG A 130 9.76 -11.38 -3.69
C ARG A 130 10.70 -11.39 -4.90
N ASN A 131 11.72 -12.25 -4.89
CA ASN A 131 12.70 -12.35 -5.97
C ASN A 131 12.12 -13.02 -7.23
N ASP A 132 11.11 -13.88 -7.05
CA ASP A 132 10.40 -14.55 -8.14
C ASP A 132 9.31 -13.66 -8.78
N SER A 133 9.10 -12.43 -8.28
CA SER A 133 8.12 -11.48 -8.82
C SER A 133 8.81 -10.31 -9.51
N ARG A 134 8.41 -10.05 -10.77
CA ARG A 134 8.88 -8.88 -11.52
C ARG A 134 8.10 -7.62 -11.13
N LEU A 135 6.84 -7.77 -10.71
CA LEU A 135 5.95 -6.65 -10.42
C LEU A 135 6.05 -6.17 -8.97
N TYR A 136 6.55 -6.99 -8.05
CA TYR A 136 6.61 -6.62 -6.63
C TYR A 136 7.42 -5.34 -6.38
N LYS A 137 8.67 -5.27 -6.89
CA LYS A 137 9.56 -4.11 -6.69
C LYS A 137 9.00 -2.78 -7.23
N PRO A 138 8.51 -2.69 -8.48
CA PRO A 138 7.93 -1.44 -8.96
C PRO A 138 6.64 -1.07 -8.21
N VAL A 139 5.82 -2.04 -7.81
CA VAL A 139 4.54 -1.77 -7.14
C VAL A 139 4.75 -1.30 -5.70
N VAL A 140 5.58 -1.96 -4.90
CA VAL A 140 5.74 -1.64 -3.47
C VAL A 140 6.24 -0.22 -3.20
N ASN A 141 6.94 0.39 -4.17
CA ASN A 141 7.53 1.73 -4.01
C ASN A 141 6.58 2.88 -4.37
N ILE A 142 5.43 2.61 -4.99
CA ILE A 142 4.50 3.65 -5.45
C ILE A 142 3.90 4.45 -4.30
N ALA A 143 3.39 3.79 -3.26
CA ALA A 143 2.77 4.45 -2.11
C ALA A 143 3.80 5.26 -1.30
N PRO A 144 5.00 4.74 -0.98
CA PRO A 144 6.06 5.55 -0.37
C PRO A 144 6.42 6.79 -1.20
N GLN A 145 6.54 6.67 -2.53
CA GLN A 145 6.83 7.82 -3.39
C GLN A 145 5.73 8.89 -3.35
N ILE A 146 4.47 8.47 -3.31
CA ILE A 146 3.34 9.39 -3.17
C ILE A 146 3.40 10.12 -1.82
N LEU A 147 3.70 9.38 -0.74
CA LEU A 147 3.85 9.96 0.60
C LEU A 147 5.02 10.96 0.65
N ASP A 148 6.19 10.60 0.13
CA ASP A 148 7.37 11.47 0.10
C ASP A 148 7.09 12.78 -0.66
N PHE A 149 6.50 12.66 -1.86
CA PHE A 149 6.11 13.82 -2.65
C PHE A 149 5.11 14.73 -1.92
N THR A 150 4.16 14.14 -1.19
CA THR A 150 3.17 14.92 -0.42
C THR A 150 3.80 15.61 0.78
N LEU A 151 4.70 14.92 1.51
CA LEU A 151 5.37 15.44 2.70
C LEU A 151 6.44 16.49 2.39
N GLU A 152 6.91 16.56 1.14
CA GLU A 152 7.74 17.67 0.65
C GLU A 152 6.93 18.97 0.51
N VAL A 153 5.66 18.87 0.12
CA VAL A 153 4.77 20.01 -0.14
C VAL A 153 4.09 20.55 1.14
N VAL A 154 3.96 19.74 2.20
CA VAL A 154 3.32 20.14 3.47
C VAL A 154 4.39 20.62 4.48
N PRO A 155 4.47 21.93 4.81
CA PRO A 155 5.64 22.47 5.51
C PRO A 155 5.69 22.22 7.03
N GLU A 156 4.59 21.97 7.75
CA GLU A 156 4.58 22.45 9.16
C GLU A 156 4.45 21.44 10.32
N LYS A 157 4.35 20.11 10.13
CA LYS A 157 4.38 19.16 11.28
C LYS A 157 5.12 17.84 11.02
N THR A 158 6.21 17.92 10.28
CA THR A 158 6.85 16.73 9.69
C THR A 158 8.28 16.52 10.15
N GLY A 159 8.68 16.98 11.34
CA GLY A 159 10.01 16.69 11.89
C GLY A 159 10.16 15.22 12.28
N GLU A 160 9.19 14.72 13.05
CA GLU A 160 9.16 13.34 13.55
C GLU A 160 8.68 12.35 12.48
N ILE A 161 7.71 12.76 11.65
CA ILE A 161 7.19 11.96 10.54
C ILE A 161 8.24 11.81 9.42
N LYS A 162 9.06 12.83 9.11
CA LYS A 162 10.18 12.69 8.16
C LYS A 162 11.25 11.74 8.70
N GLY A 163 11.52 11.75 10.01
CA GLY A 163 12.48 10.83 10.63
C GLY A 163 12.04 9.38 10.49
N GLN A 164 10.82 9.07 10.93
CA GLN A 164 10.29 7.70 10.90
C GLN A 164 9.99 7.20 9.49
N ALA A 165 9.48 8.05 8.60
CA ALA A 165 9.23 7.67 7.21
C ALA A 165 10.55 7.41 6.47
N LYS A 166 11.55 8.30 6.61
CA LYS A 166 12.83 8.18 5.91
C LYS A 166 13.70 7.04 6.43
N GLU A 167 13.73 6.81 7.75
CA GLU A 167 14.43 5.66 8.35
C GLU A 167 13.82 4.34 7.89
N ARG A 168 12.49 4.27 7.85
CA ARG A 168 11.77 3.09 7.34
C ARG A 168 11.94 2.93 5.82
N LEU A 169 11.85 4.01 5.04
CA LEU A 169 12.11 4.00 3.59
C LEU A 169 13.53 3.56 3.23
N ASP A 170 14.54 4.02 3.97
CA ASP A 170 15.94 3.63 3.77
C ASP A 170 16.19 2.15 4.15
N GLU A 171 15.45 1.62 5.12
CA GLU A 171 15.42 0.19 5.42
C GLU A 171 14.70 -0.61 4.30
N PHE A 172 13.65 -0.06 3.70
CA PHE A 172 12.88 -0.70 2.62
C PHE A 172 13.56 -0.66 1.23
N THR A 173 14.47 0.29 0.99
CA THR A 173 15.07 0.54 -0.34
C THR A 173 16.48 -0.04 -0.49
N LYS A 174 17.18 -0.34 0.61
CA LYS A 174 18.52 -0.97 0.53
C LYS A 174 18.39 -2.42 0.04
N PRO A 175 19.15 -2.83 -0.99
CA PRO A 175 19.30 -4.24 -1.30
C PRO A 175 19.99 -4.90 -0.10
N ASP A 176 19.29 -5.83 0.53
CA ASP A 176 19.77 -6.52 1.71
C ASP A 176 21.14 -7.17 1.44
N LYS A 177 22.15 -6.77 2.22
CA LYS A 177 23.47 -7.42 2.20
C LYS A 177 23.25 -8.92 2.41
N PRO A 178 23.94 -9.79 1.65
CA PRO A 178 23.89 -11.22 1.90
C PRO A 178 24.29 -11.48 3.34
N ALA A 179 23.45 -12.23 4.07
CA ALA A 179 23.75 -12.66 5.43
C ALA A 179 25.15 -13.30 5.46
N PRO A 180 25.98 -13.04 6.49
CA PRO A 180 27.26 -13.72 6.63
C PRO A 180 27.01 -15.22 6.63
N LYS A 181 27.61 -15.94 5.67
CA LYS A 181 27.57 -17.41 5.62
C LYS A 181 27.88 -17.95 7.01
N GLN A 182 26.93 -18.66 7.62
CA GLN A 182 27.18 -19.41 8.85
C GLN A 182 28.39 -20.30 8.59
N LYS A 183 29.47 -20.07 9.35
CA LYS A 183 30.67 -20.92 9.34
C LYS A 183 30.23 -22.33 9.70
N GLU A 184 30.49 -23.28 8.80
CA GLU A 184 30.45 -24.71 9.11
C GLU A 184 31.42 -24.95 10.29
N THR A 185 30.87 -25.20 11.48
CA THR A 185 31.66 -25.67 12.62
C THR A 185 31.91 -27.17 12.41
N PRO A 186 33.17 -27.65 12.37
CA PRO A 186 33.46 -29.06 12.13
C PRO A 186 32.94 -29.91 13.28
N SER A 187 32.16 -30.94 12.95
CA SER A 187 31.72 -32.00 13.85
C SER A 187 32.93 -32.67 14.50
N GLN A 188 33.09 -32.51 15.83
CA GLN A 188 34.08 -33.29 16.58
C GLN A 188 33.61 -34.75 16.74
N PRO A 189 34.55 -35.73 16.76
CA PRO A 189 34.20 -37.13 16.72
C PRO A 189 33.77 -37.65 18.09
N GLN A 190 32.63 -38.35 18.13
CA GLN A 190 32.09 -38.99 19.31
C GLN A 190 32.93 -40.23 19.67
N LYS A 191 33.65 -40.17 20.79
CA LYS A 191 34.27 -41.35 21.42
C LYS A 191 33.19 -42.21 22.09
N ARG A 192 33.06 -43.46 21.68
CA ARG A 192 33.00 -44.63 22.58
C ARG A 192 33.20 -45.92 21.81
#